data_AF-A0A7R9UU97-F1
#
_entry.id   AF-A0A7R9UU97-F1
#
_cell.length_a   1.000
_cell.length_b   1.000
_cell.length_c   1.000
_cell.angle_alpha   90.00
_cell.angle_beta   90.00
_cell.angle_gamma   90.00
#
_symmetry.space_group_name_H-M   'P 1'
#
loop_
_entity.id
_entity.type
_entity.pdbx_description
1 polymer ?
#
loop_
_entity_poly.entity_id
_entity_poly.type
_entity_poly.pdbx_seq_one_letter_code
_entity_poly.pdbx_strand_id
1 'polypeptide(L)'
;ADSALAPTVALRGGGGEGGGGNGGGDGGGDGGGGGGREQRAARDESVRPIFWANRPQSYLSRTAHWDEYPNGRWGDRRSPAFGELSSHHTTKLHTLKASERRAAWGHRLESAADVCATFVRYVRGQIPMLPWCELALANESSRIADKLALINARGMLTINSQPAVNGAPSHDPDVGWGGAGGIVYQKAYCEMFVSPLTLDAIARHMGRHPTLSFQAVNARGECVHNLAKNERGGMAPTVTAVTWGVFPGKEIQQPTVVDSEAFVEWKDEAFELWVSQWASLYEPGSRSRAVLNRIHDEWFLLNVVDHDFQRGDLFCVFTEVAEGLGPAGAADLAP
;
A
#
# COMPACT_ATOMS: atom_id res chain seq x y z
N ALA A 1 -26.72 -12.05 12.98
CA ALA A 1 -25.74 -11.50 13.94
C ALA A 1 -24.51 -12.38 13.82
N ASP A 2 -23.68 -12.09 12.82
CA ASP A 2 -22.40 -12.75 12.59
C ASP A 2 -21.65 -11.85 11.61
N SER A 3 -20.77 -11.00 12.14
CA SER A 3 -19.84 -10.20 11.35
C SER A 3 -18.47 -10.89 11.39
N ALA A 4 -18.11 -11.52 10.27
CA ALA A 4 -16.77 -12.04 10.06
C ALA A 4 -15.77 -10.87 10.09
N LEU A 5 -14.90 -10.88 11.10
CA LEU A 5 -13.80 -9.94 11.27
C LEU A 5 -12.75 -10.16 10.17
N ALA A 6 -12.41 -9.10 9.44
CA ALA A 6 -11.25 -9.08 8.56
C ALA A 6 -9.96 -9.11 9.40
N PRO A 7 -8.94 -9.92 9.04
CA PRO A 7 -7.68 -9.93 9.79
C PRO A 7 -6.86 -8.69 9.42
N THR A 8 -6.54 -7.86 10.40
CA THR A 8 -5.39 -6.96 10.35
C THR A 8 -4.16 -7.81 10.02
N VAL A 9 -3.53 -7.56 8.87
CA VAL A 9 -2.32 -8.29 8.43
C VAL A 9 -1.12 -7.77 9.23
N ALA A 10 -1.11 -8.05 10.53
CA ALA A 10 0.09 -8.09 11.34
C ALA A 10 0.50 -9.56 11.43
N LEU A 11 1.75 -9.86 11.05
CA LEU A 11 2.34 -11.20 11.07
C LEU A 11 2.02 -11.92 12.39
N ARG A 12 1.15 -12.94 12.34
CA ARG A 12 0.89 -13.82 13.48
C ARG A 12 2.10 -14.72 13.69
N GLY A 13 3.02 -14.30 14.57
CA GLY A 13 4.05 -15.17 15.12
C GLY A 13 3.40 -16.22 16.03
N GLY A 14 3.35 -17.48 15.59
CA GLY A 14 2.85 -18.60 16.39
C GLY A 14 3.85 -18.99 17.47
N GLY A 15 3.54 -18.66 18.72
CA GLY A 15 4.18 -19.27 19.89
C GLY A 15 3.43 -20.53 20.29
N GLY A 16 4.08 -21.70 20.16
CA GLY A 16 3.58 -22.97 20.68
C GLY A 16 4.69 -23.65 21.48
N GLU A 17 4.53 -23.67 22.81
CA GLU A 17 5.29 -24.56 23.70
C GLU A 17 4.71 -25.99 23.62
N GLY A 18 5.58 -27.01 23.69
CA GLY A 18 5.16 -28.34 24.16
C GLY A 18 5.91 -29.54 23.57
N GLY A 19 6.70 -30.21 24.41
CA GLY A 19 6.72 -31.68 24.50
C GLY A 19 7.88 -32.42 23.82
N GLY A 20 8.89 -32.81 24.59
CA GLY A 20 9.90 -33.76 24.18
C GLY A 20 9.37 -35.21 24.07
N GLY A 21 9.98 -35.98 23.17
CA GLY A 21 9.76 -37.41 23.02
C GLY A 21 10.79 -38.02 22.08
N ASN A 22 11.67 -38.85 22.63
CA ASN A 22 12.76 -39.55 21.95
C ASN A 22 12.23 -40.80 21.22
N GLY A 23 12.75 -41.11 20.04
CA GLY A 23 12.45 -42.35 19.30
C GLY A 23 13.16 -42.41 17.95
N GLY A 24 14.16 -43.30 17.85
CA GLY A 24 14.99 -43.48 16.65
C GLY A 24 14.32 -44.27 15.53
N GLY A 25 14.91 -44.16 14.34
CA GLY A 25 14.55 -44.95 13.16
C GLY A 25 15.35 -44.52 11.93
N ASP A 26 16.30 -45.36 11.53
CA ASP A 26 17.08 -45.30 10.29
C ASP A 26 16.17 -45.48 9.05
N GLY A 27 16.46 -44.79 7.93
CA GLY A 27 15.76 -45.00 6.66
C GLY A 27 16.05 -43.93 5.61
N GLY A 28 16.69 -44.33 4.51
CA GLY A 28 17.23 -43.44 3.48
C GLY A 28 16.22 -42.79 2.51
N GLY A 29 16.75 -41.93 1.65
CA GLY A 29 16.02 -41.28 0.57
C GLY A 29 16.65 -39.95 0.18
N ASP A 30 17.66 -39.99 -0.68
CA ASP A 30 18.21 -38.82 -1.36
C ASP A 30 17.18 -38.32 -2.39
N GLY A 31 16.56 -37.17 -2.13
CA GLY A 31 15.55 -36.60 -3.01
C GLY A 31 14.90 -35.32 -2.45
N GLY A 32 15.19 -34.17 -3.08
CA GLY A 32 14.35 -32.98 -3.02
C GLY A 32 14.64 -31.95 -1.91
N GLY A 33 15.85 -31.37 -1.90
CA GLY A 33 16.27 -30.37 -0.90
C GLY A 33 15.88 -28.91 -1.12
N GLY A 34 15.12 -28.57 -2.17
CA GLY A 34 14.82 -27.17 -2.53
C GLY A 34 13.67 -26.55 -1.72
N GLY A 35 12.48 -27.16 -1.73
CA GLY A 35 11.26 -26.53 -1.21
C GLY A 35 11.17 -26.40 0.32
N GLY A 36 11.99 -27.13 1.08
CA GLY A 36 11.98 -27.09 2.55
C GLY A 36 12.74 -25.92 3.17
N ARG A 37 13.73 -25.36 2.46
CA ARG A 37 14.47 -24.17 2.88
C ARG A 37 13.73 -22.89 2.52
N GLU A 38 13.15 -22.82 1.33
CA GLU A 38 12.34 -21.69 0.86
C GLU A 38 11.13 -21.41 1.78
N GLN A 39 10.42 -22.46 2.22
CA GLN A 39 9.30 -22.32 3.17
C GLN A 39 9.74 -22.01 4.61
N ARG A 40 11.01 -22.20 4.97
CA ARG A 40 11.55 -21.82 6.28
C ARG A 40 12.01 -20.37 6.30
N ALA A 41 12.66 -19.88 5.24
CA ALA A 41 13.14 -18.50 5.14
C ALA A 41 11.98 -17.48 5.19
N ALA A 42 10.83 -17.78 4.56
CA ALA A 42 9.63 -16.95 4.64
C ALA A 42 8.98 -16.91 6.04
N ARG A 43 9.33 -17.83 6.96
CA ARG A 43 8.77 -17.86 8.33
C ARG A 43 9.48 -16.90 9.30
N ASP A 44 10.70 -16.48 8.97
CA ASP A 44 11.49 -15.56 9.80
C ASP A 44 11.38 -14.10 9.33
N GLU A 45 10.59 -13.83 8.28
CA GLU A 45 10.31 -12.48 7.80
C GLU A 45 9.51 -11.71 8.84
N SER A 46 10.02 -10.54 9.24
CA SER A 46 9.38 -9.71 10.28
C SER A 46 9.17 -8.26 9.88
N VAL A 47 9.58 -7.86 8.67
CA VAL A 47 9.42 -6.49 8.15
C VAL A 47 9.15 -6.49 6.64
N ARG A 48 8.18 -5.67 6.19
CA ARG A 48 7.78 -5.54 4.79
C ARG A 48 7.57 -4.07 4.36
N PRO A 49 7.70 -3.74 3.06
CA PRO A 49 7.27 -2.46 2.53
C PRO A 49 5.74 -2.36 2.56
N ILE A 50 5.22 -1.18 2.88
CA ILE A 50 3.78 -0.95 3.05
C ILE A 50 2.96 -1.09 1.76
N PHE A 51 3.60 -0.99 0.59
CA PHE A 51 2.94 -0.85 -0.71
C PHE A 51 2.04 -2.06 -1.08
N TRP A 52 2.43 -3.27 -0.69
CA TRP A 52 1.63 -4.49 -0.92
C TRP A 52 0.70 -4.85 0.25
N ALA A 53 0.46 -3.96 1.21
CA ALA A 53 -0.42 -4.25 2.36
C ALA A 53 -1.81 -4.74 1.92
N ASN A 54 -2.34 -4.19 0.83
CA ASN A 54 -3.64 -4.55 0.26
C ASN A 54 -3.57 -5.66 -0.81
N ARG A 55 -2.38 -6.19 -1.11
CA ARG A 55 -2.12 -7.24 -2.11
C ARG A 55 -1.08 -8.27 -1.62
N PRO A 56 -1.29 -8.90 -0.44
CA PRO A 56 -0.28 -9.75 0.19
C PRO A 56 0.11 -10.98 -0.65
N GLN A 57 -0.81 -11.51 -1.47
CA GLN A 57 -0.50 -12.63 -2.36
C GLN A 57 0.45 -12.23 -3.50
N SER A 58 0.32 -11.01 -4.00
CA SER A 58 1.23 -10.48 -5.02
C SER A 58 2.65 -10.35 -4.44
N TYR A 59 2.77 -9.77 -3.23
CA TYR A 59 4.05 -9.70 -2.51
C TYR A 59 4.71 -11.07 -2.39
N LEU A 60 3.99 -12.04 -1.79
CA LEU A 60 4.50 -13.39 -1.60
C LEU A 60 4.95 -14.04 -2.91
N SER A 61 4.23 -13.79 -4.00
CA SER A 61 4.59 -14.32 -5.31
C SER A 61 5.83 -13.64 -5.90
N ARG A 62 6.00 -12.32 -5.71
CA ARG A 62 7.14 -11.55 -6.23
C ARG A 62 8.41 -11.78 -5.42
N THR A 63 8.29 -12.15 -4.15
CA THR A 63 9.42 -12.49 -3.27
C THR A 63 9.68 -13.99 -3.18
N ALA A 64 8.90 -14.85 -3.85
CA ALA A 64 8.95 -16.31 -3.69
C ALA A 64 10.35 -16.92 -3.92
N HIS A 65 11.16 -16.28 -4.77
CA HIS A 65 12.50 -16.74 -5.14
C HIS A 65 13.61 -16.05 -4.32
N TRP A 66 13.28 -15.35 -3.23
CA TRP A 66 14.28 -14.75 -2.35
C TRP A 66 14.99 -15.82 -1.52
N ASP A 67 16.32 -15.79 -1.55
CA ASP A 67 17.17 -16.68 -0.74
C ASP A 67 17.06 -16.35 0.76
N GLU A 68 16.99 -15.05 1.10
CA GLU A 68 16.89 -14.53 2.46
C GLU A 68 15.81 -13.44 2.55
N TYR A 69 15.01 -13.49 3.61
CA TYR A 69 13.95 -12.53 3.90
C TYR A 69 14.36 -11.56 5.02
N PRO A 70 13.96 -10.28 4.95
CA PRO A 70 14.30 -9.29 5.97
C PRO A 70 13.75 -9.63 7.37
N ASN A 71 14.65 -9.59 8.37
CA ASN A 71 14.32 -9.80 9.77
C ASN A 71 14.82 -8.62 10.62
N GLY A 72 13.91 -7.98 11.35
CA GLY A 72 14.17 -6.87 12.27
C GLY A 72 14.28 -5.51 11.57
N ARG A 73 15.28 -5.32 10.71
CA ARG A 73 15.43 -4.08 9.91
C ARG A 73 15.39 -4.37 8.42
N TRP A 74 14.62 -3.56 7.70
CA TRP A 74 14.71 -3.49 6.25
C TRP A 74 16.02 -2.80 5.90
N GLY A 75 17.00 -3.53 5.38
CA GLY A 75 18.34 -2.96 5.21
C GLY A 75 19.41 -3.85 4.61
N ASP A 76 19.25 -5.18 4.60
CA ASP A 76 20.17 -6.02 3.84
C ASP A 76 19.76 -6.04 2.36
N ARG A 77 20.22 -5.02 1.62
CA ARG A 77 19.94 -4.78 0.18
C ARG A 77 20.51 -5.86 -0.75
N ARG A 78 20.98 -6.98 -0.19
CA ARG A 78 21.54 -8.14 -0.91
C ARG A 78 20.47 -9.17 -1.28
N SER A 79 19.24 -9.05 -0.77
CA SER A 79 18.13 -9.87 -1.25
C SER A 79 17.83 -9.55 -2.71
N PRO A 80 17.59 -10.55 -3.57
CA PRO A 80 17.42 -10.35 -5.00
C PRO A 80 16.28 -9.37 -5.30
N ALA A 81 16.41 -8.64 -6.41
CA ALA A 81 15.35 -7.74 -6.90
C ALA A 81 13.99 -8.46 -6.88
N PHE A 82 12.91 -7.71 -6.66
CA PHE A 82 11.55 -8.27 -6.78
C PHE A 82 11.43 -8.99 -8.13
N GLY A 83 10.80 -10.16 -8.15
CA GLY A 83 10.58 -10.89 -9.40
C GLY A 83 9.85 -10.05 -10.44
N GLU A 84 10.16 -10.29 -11.72
CA GLU A 84 9.51 -9.61 -12.85
C GLU A 84 7.99 -9.73 -12.78
N LEU A 85 7.31 -8.63 -13.11
CA LEU A 85 5.86 -8.61 -13.13
C LEU A 85 5.33 -9.42 -14.32
N SER A 86 4.86 -10.64 -14.05
CA SER A 86 4.05 -11.43 -14.99
C SER A 86 2.55 -11.12 -14.88
N SER A 87 1.81 -11.37 -15.98
CA SER A 87 0.35 -11.23 -16.03
C SER A 87 -0.39 -12.07 -14.98
N HIS A 88 0.23 -13.12 -14.42
CA HIS A 88 -0.35 -13.92 -13.35
C HIS A 88 -0.49 -13.14 -12.03
N HIS A 89 0.39 -12.19 -11.75
CA HIS A 89 0.32 -11.37 -10.51
C HIS A 89 -0.80 -10.33 -10.57
N THR A 90 -1.27 -9.99 -11.77
CA THR A 90 -2.35 -9.03 -11.96
C THR A 90 -3.69 -9.73 -12.21
N THR A 91 -3.73 -10.83 -12.98
CA THR A 91 -5.00 -11.45 -13.43
C THR A 91 -5.64 -12.48 -12.50
N LYS A 92 -4.90 -13.12 -11.59
CA LYS A 92 -5.41 -14.28 -10.81
C LYS A 92 -6.00 -13.95 -9.43
N LEU A 93 -6.09 -12.68 -9.04
CA LEU A 93 -6.35 -12.34 -7.63
C LEU A 93 -7.73 -11.72 -7.33
N HIS A 94 -8.54 -11.41 -8.34
CA HIS A 94 -9.89 -10.91 -8.06
C HIS A 94 -10.88 -12.06 -7.85
N THR A 95 -11.45 -12.13 -6.65
CA THR A 95 -12.55 -13.03 -6.29
C THR A 95 -13.83 -12.74 -7.08
N LEU A 96 -13.99 -11.51 -7.58
CA LEU A 96 -15.16 -11.06 -8.32
C LEU A 96 -15.03 -11.29 -9.84
N LYS A 97 -16.14 -11.72 -10.45
CA LYS A 97 -16.27 -11.85 -11.91
C LYS A 97 -16.20 -10.47 -12.58
N ALA A 98 -15.84 -10.45 -13.86
CA ALA A 98 -15.77 -9.21 -14.65
C ALA A 98 -17.08 -8.40 -14.62
N SER A 99 -18.24 -9.07 -14.66
CA SER A 99 -19.56 -8.41 -14.58
C SER A 99 -19.81 -7.73 -13.23
N GLU A 100 -19.37 -8.33 -12.12
CA GLU A 100 -19.51 -7.78 -10.77
C GLU A 100 -18.58 -6.58 -10.58
N ARG A 101 -17.34 -6.68 -11.07
CA ARG A 101 -16.41 -5.55 -11.12
C ARG A 101 -16.95 -4.40 -11.96
N ARG A 102 -17.54 -4.70 -13.12
CA ARG A 102 -18.20 -3.70 -13.97
C ARG A 102 -19.37 -3.01 -13.29
N ALA A 103 -20.15 -3.74 -12.49
CA ALA A 103 -21.24 -3.15 -11.71
C ALA A 103 -20.71 -2.28 -10.56
N ALA A 104 -19.67 -2.73 -9.86
CA ALA A 104 -19.05 -1.98 -8.77
C ALA A 104 -18.38 -0.70 -9.26
N TRP A 105 -17.59 -0.78 -10.32
CA TRP A 105 -16.71 0.30 -10.79
C TRP A 105 -17.33 1.20 -11.87
N GLY A 106 -18.64 1.04 -12.09
CA GLY A 106 -19.44 1.83 -13.02
C GLY A 106 -19.58 1.16 -14.38
N HIS A 107 -20.77 1.28 -15.00
CA HIS A 107 -21.10 0.73 -16.33
C HIS A 107 -20.77 1.67 -17.50
N ARG A 108 -20.50 2.94 -17.23
CA ARG A 108 -19.94 3.92 -18.16
C ARG A 108 -19.15 4.93 -17.35
N LEU A 109 -17.99 5.30 -17.86
CA LEU A 109 -17.16 6.40 -17.38
C LEU A 109 -17.05 7.38 -18.54
N GLU A 110 -17.43 8.64 -18.29
CA GLU A 110 -17.40 9.74 -19.23
C GLU A 110 -16.19 10.66 -18.97
N SER A 111 -15.72 10.69 -17.72
CA SER A 111 -14.65 11.57 -17.25
C SER A 111 -13.92 10.99 -16.01
N ALA A 112 -12.81 11.62 -15.61
CA ALA A 112 -12.11 11.20 -14.39
C ALA A 112 -12.92 11.47 -13.11
N ALA A 113 -13.95 12.34 -13.16
CA ALA A 113 -14.88 12.51 -12.04
C ALA A 113 -15.65 11.21 -11.71
N ASP A 114 -15.98 10.38 -12.71
CA ASP A 114 -16.64 9.08 -12.48
C ASP A 114 -15.71 8.09 -11.77
N VAL A 115 -14.41 8.17 -12.09
CA VAL A 115 -13.37 7.40 -11.40
C VAL A 115 -13.26 7.88 -9.95
N CYS A 116 -13.18 9.18 -9.71
CA CYS A 116 -13.17 9.77 -8.36
C CYS A 116 -14.38 9.30 -7.54
N ALA A 117 -15.58 9.34 -8.12
CA ALA A 117 -16.80 8.86 -7.46
C ALA A 117 -16.72 7.38 -7.07
N THR A 118 -16.05 6.54 -7.88
CA THR A 118 -15.83 5.14 -7.55
C THR A 118 -14.93 4.96 -6.32
N PHE A 119 -13.83 5.73 -6.22
CA PHE A 119 -12.97 5.70 -5.03
C PHE A 119 -13.71 6.19 -3.78
N VAL A 120 -14.53 7.24 -3.89
CA VAL A 120 -15.39 7.72 -2.80
C VAL A 120 -16.36 6.63 -2.32
N ARG A 121 -16.98 5.91 -3.25
CA ARG A 121 -17.86 4.79 -2.91
C ARG A 121 -17.12 3.68 -2.17
N TYR A 122 -15.87 3.39 -2.55
CA TYR A 122 -15.05 2.38 -1.87
C TYR A 122 -14.73 2.76 -0.42
N VAL A 123 -14.21 3.97 -0.18
CA VAL A 123 -13.85 4.40 1.19
C VAL A 123 -15.08 4.58 2.10
N ARG A 124 -16.27 4.73 1.52
CA ARG A 124 -17.56 4.72 2.24
C ARG A 124 -18.15 3.31 2.43
N GLY A 125 -17.45 2.27 2.02
CA GLY A 125 -17.90 0.87 2.13
C GLY A 125 -19.07 0.51 1.20
N GLN A 126 -19.35 1.31 0.18
CA GLN A 126 -20.47 1.10 -0.75
C GLN A 126 -20.13 0.14 -1.90
N ILE A 127 -18.84 -0.05 -2.16
CA ILE A 127 -18.33 -1.10 -3.05
C ILE A 127 -17.23 -1.87 -2.32
N PRO A 128 -17.08 -3.18 -2.59
CA PRO A 128 -16.26 -4.04 -1.76
C PRO A 128 -14.76 -3.92 -2.02
N MET A 129 -14.35 -3.41 -3.20
CA MET A 129 -12.96 -3.42 -3.62
C MET A 129 -12.66 -2.41 -4.74
N LEU A 130 -11.36 -2.14 -4.91
CA LEU A 130 -10.75 -1.46 -6.07
C LEU A 130 -9.67 -2.38 -6.67
N PRO A 131 -9.10 -2.07 -7.85
CA PRO A 131 -7.97 -2.84 -8.40
C PRO A 131 -6.80 -3.04 -7.42
N TRP A 132 -6.48 -2.01 -6.63
CA TRP A 132 -5.37 -2.03 -5.66
C TRP A 132 -5.78 -2.54 -4.27
N CYS A 133 -7.08 -2.59 -3.99
CA CYS A 133 -7.60 -2.89 -2.66
C CYS A 133 -8.46 -4.14 -2.70
N GLU A 134 -7.87 -5.31 -2.41
CA GLU A 134 -8.56 -6.60 -2.49
C GLU A 134 -9.48 -6.89 -1.30
N LEU A 135 -9.33 -6.13 -0.22
CA LEU A 135 -10.07 -6.27 1.03
C LEU A 135 -10.89 -5.01 1.31
N ALA A 136 -11.86 -5.14 2.21
CA ALA A 136 -12.56 -4.00 2.78
C ALA A 136 -11.59 -3.08 3.52
N LEU A 137 -11.95 -1.80 3.62
CA LEU A 137 -11.17 -0.79 4.32
C LEU A 137 -10.88 -1.25 5.76
N ALA A 138 -9.60 -1.19 6.16
CA ALA A 138 -9.17 -1.58 7.50
C ALA A 138 -9.84 -0.71 8.58
N ASN A 139 -10.07 -1.28 9.77
CA ASN A 139 -10.74 -0.59 10.87
C ASN A 139 -10.07 0.73 11.24
N GLU A 140 -8.74 0.81 11.21
CA GLU A 140 -7.98 2.03 11.51
C GLU A 140 -8.35 3.20 10.60
N SER A 141 -8.69 2.93 9.34
CA SER A 141 -9.05 3.94 8.36
C SER A 141 -10.42 4.57 8.61
N SER A 142 -11.25 3.98 9.48
CA SER A 142 -12.51 4.60 9.91
C SER A 142 -12.28 5.98 10.55
N ARG A 143 -11.11 6.18 11.19
CA ARG A 143 -10.70 7.45 11.82
C ARG A 143 -10.46 8.59 10.81
N ILE A 144 -10.25 8.24 9.54
CA ILE A 144 -9.90 9.18 8.46
C ILE A 144 -10.82 9.04 7.23
N ALA A 145 -11.87 8.20 7.29
CA ALA A 145 -12.71 7.86 6.15
C ALA A 145 -13.37 9.09 5.49
N ASP A 146 -13.82 10.07 6.28
CA ASP A 146 -14.42 11.29 5.73
C ASP A 146 -13.38 12.18 5.03
N LYS A 147 -12.17 12.29 5.60
CA LYS A 147 -11.05 13.01 4.96
C LYS A 147 -10.65 12.32 3.67
N LEU A 148 -10.53 10.98 3.67
CA LEU A 148 -10.28 10.18 2.47
C LEU A 148 -11.36 10.39 1.40
N ALA A 149 -12.64 10.36 1.77
CA ALA A 149 -13.74 10.60 0.84
C ALA A 149 -13.67 12.00 0.22
N LEU A 150 -13.33 13.03 1.02
CA LEU A 150 -13.18 14.39 0.53
C LEU A 150 -12.07 14.50 -0.51
N ILE A 151 -10.87 14.01 -0.21
CA ILE A 151 -9.71 14.15 -1.11
C ILE A 151 -9.87 13.29 -2.37
N ASN A 152 -10.48 12.09 -2.26
CA ASN A 152 -10.82 11.27 -3.43
C ASN A 152 -11.82 11.98 -4.34
N ALA A 153 -12.82 12.68 -3.80
CA ALA A 153 -13.76 13.47 -4.58
C ALA A 153 -13.09 14.65 -5.32
N ARG A 154 -11.85 14.99 -4.97
CA ARG A 154 -11.04 16.07 -5.56
C ARG A 154 -9.85 15.57 -6.39
N GLY A 155 -9.83 14.30 -6.75
CA GLY A 155 -8.81 13.74 -7.67
C GLY A 155 -7.55 13.22 -6.98
N MET A 156 -7.53 13.12 -5.65
CA MET A 156 -6.47 12.42 -4.92
C MET A 156 -6.92 10.96 -4.67
N LEU A 157 -6.67 10.10 -5.65
CA LEU A 157 -7.22 8.74 -5.71
C LEU A 157 -6.44 7.78 -4.81
N THR A 158 -6.83 7.68 -3.54
CA THR A 158 -6.10 6.93 -2.51
C THR A 158 -6.20 5.42 -2.68
N ILE A 159 -5.07 4.72 -2.62
CA ILE A 159 -5.00 3.25 -2.72
C ILE A 159 -4.43 2.59 -1.46
N ASN A 160 -3.79 3.37 -0.58
CA ASN A 160 -3.26 2.90 0.69
C ASN A 160 -3.16 4.05 1.70
N SER A 161 -3.39 3.79 2.98
CA SER A 161 -3.34 4.81 4.03
C SER A 161 -3.27 4.19 5.42
N GLN A 162 -2.59 4.85 6.36
CA GLN A 162 -2.71 4.59 7.80
C GLN A 162 -2.71 5.92 8.57
N PRO A 163 -3.50 6.05 9.65
CA PRO A 163 -3.47 7.23 10.52
C PRO A 163 -2.19 7.27 11.37
N ALA A 164 -1.90 8.42 11.98
CA ALA A 164 -0.88 8.48 13.02
C ALA A 164 -1.38 7.82 14.31
N VAL A 165 -0.51 7.07 14.99
CA VAL A 165 -0.76 6.47 16.30
C VAL A 165 0.40 6.81 17.22
N ASN A 166 0.10 7.49 18.32
CA ASN A 166 1.08 7.89 19.31
C ASN A 166 0.90 7.09 20.60
N GLY A 167 1.29 5.81 20.56
CA GLY A 167 1.35 4.96 21.74
C GLY A 167 0.01 4.37 22.16
N ALA A 168 -0.68 3.68 21.23
CA ALA A 168 -1.87 2.91 21.59
C ALA A 168 -1.48 1.60 22.30
N PRO A 169 -2.33 1.06 23.19
CA PRO A 169 -2.10 -0.27 23.75
C PRO A 169 -2.01 -1.33 22.65
N SER A 170 -1.14 -2.32 22.79
CA SER A 170 -0.98 -3.40 21.80
C SER A 170 -2.22 -4.30 21.62
N HIS A 171 -3.22 -4.15 22.46
CA HIS A 171 -4.52 -4.83 22.38
C HIS A 171 -5.66 -3.89 21.92
N ASP A 172 -5.32 -2.69 21.44
CA ASP A 172 -6.29 -1.78 20.82
C ASP A 172 -7.04 -2.49 19.68
N PRO A 173 -8.37 -2.39 19.60
CA PRO A 173 -9.17 -3.16 18.63
C PRO A 173 -8.96 -2.72 17.17
N ASP A 174 -8.47 -1.51 16.93
CA ASP A 174 -8.29 -0.98 15.58
C ASP A 174 -6.84 -1.13 15.11
N VAL A 175 -5.87 -0.87 15.99
CA VAL A 175 -4.44 -0.76 15.62
C VAL A 175 -3.51 -1.69 16.40
N GLY A 176 -4.03 -2.47 17.35
CA GLY A 176 -3.25 -3.35 18.21
C GLY A 176 -2.66 -4.58 17.51
N TRP A 177 -1.40 -4.91 17.84
CA TRP A 177 -0.71 -6.12 17.39
C TRP A 177 0.44 -6.48 18.35
N GLY A 178 1.04 -7.67 18.20
CA GLY A 178 2.29 -8.07 18.90
C GLY A 178 2.14 -8.67 20.30
N GLY A 179 0.91 -8.90 20.76
CA GLY A 179 0.58 -9.53 22.05
C GLY A 179 0.30 -8.51 23.16
N ALA A 180 -0.20 -8.95 24.31
CA ALA A 180 -0.63 -8.07 25.39
C ALA A 180 0.53 -7.33 26.09
N GLY A 181 0.25 -6.14 26.63
CA GLY A 181 1.16 -5.38 27.48
C GLY A 181 2.18 -4.50 26.73
N GLY A 182 2.11 -4.43 25.40
CA GLY A 182 2.95 -3.54 24.59
C GLY A 182 2.27 -2.22 24.24
N ILE A 183 3.02 -1.39 23.52
CA ILE A 183 2.60 -0.10 22.99
C ILE A 183 2.97 -0.02 21.51
N VAL A 184 2.02 0.37 20.67
CA VAL A 184 2.18 0.46 19.21
C VAL A 184 2.12 1.91 18.72
N TYR A 185 2.82 2.17 17.62
CA TYR A 185 3.01 3.49 17.04
C TYR A 185 2.92 3.42 15.51
N GLN A 186 2.42 4.49 14.91
CA GLN A 186 2.33 4.66 13.46
C GLN A 186 2.64 6.11 13.08
N LYS A 187 3.42 6.30 12.02
CA LYS A 187 3.44 7.57 11.27
C LYS A 187 2.23 7.62 10.34
N ALA A 188 1.65 8.79 10.14
CA ALA A 188 0.62 8.95 9.13
C ALA A 188 1.24 8.73 7.74
N TYR A 189 0.54 7.97 6.91
CA TYR A 189 0.96 7.64 5.56
C TYR A 189 -0.24 7.66 4.62
N CYS A 190 -0.02 8.10 3.39
CA CYS A 190 -1.00 7.99 2.33
C CYS A 190 -0.33 7.75 0.97
N GLU A 191 -0.96 6.89 0.18
CA GLU A 191 -0.59 6.57 -1.19
C GLU A 191 -1.76 6.80 -2.12
N MET A 192 -1.52 7.46 -3.25
CA MET A 192 -2.57 7.91 -4.15
C MET A 192 -2.09 8.10 -5.59
N PHE A 193 -3.02 7.99 -6.55
CA PHE A 193 -2.82 8.53 -7.88
C PHE A 193 -3.30 9.98 -7.93
N VAL A 194 -2.49 10.86 -8.51
CA VAL A 194 -2.79 12.30 -8.65
C VAL A 194 -2.39 12.81 -10.03
N SER A 195 -3.17 13.77 -10.55
CA SER A 195 -2.80 14.47 -11.78
C SER A 195 -1.54 15.33 -11.58
N PRO A 196 -0.83 15.70 -12.65
CA PRO A 196 0.35 16.59 -12.55
C PRO A 196 0.04 17.92 -11.86
N LEU A 197 -1.13 18.51 -12.12
CA LEU A 197 -1.57 19.75 -11.48
C LEU A 197 -1.79 19.58 -9.98
N THR A 198 -2.42 18.47 -9.58
CA THR A 198 -2.66 18.13 -8.17
C THR A 198 -1.33 17.86 -7.46
N LEU A 199 -0.39 17.16 -8.09
CA LEU A 199 0.94 16.91 -7.55
C LEU A 199 1.70 18.22 -7.28
N ASP A 200 1.68 19.17 -8.22
CA ASP A 200 2.31 20.48 -8.04
C ASP A 200 1.69 21.26 -6.86
N ALA A 201 0.36 21.23 -6.73
CA ALA A 201 -0.33 21.85 -5.60
C ALA A 201 0.08 21.22 -4.27
N ILE A 202 0.14 19.88 -4.21
CA ILE A 202 0.60 19.13 -3.03
C ILE A 202 2.05 19.52 -2.69
N ALA A 203 2.97 19.48 -3.65
CA ALA A 203 4.38 19.77 -3.44
C ALA A 203 4.62 21.20 -2.92
N ARG A 204 3.89 22.19 -3.46
CA ARG A 204 3.94 23.58 -2.98
C ARG A 204 3.46 23.71 -1.54
N HIS A 205 2.37 23.03 -1.17
CA HIS A 205 1.85 23.07 0.20
C HIS A 205 2.82 22.40 1.17
N MET A 206 3.36 21.23 0.80
CA MET A 206 4.35 20.49 1.58
C MET A 206 5.64 21.26 1.84
N GLY A 207 6.02 22.22 1.00
CA GLY A 207 7.15 23.11 1.26
C GLY A 207 7.04 23.90 2.58
N ARG A 208 5.84 23.98 3.17
CA ARG A 208 5.56 24.61 4.47
C ARG A 208 5.58 23.63 5.65
N HIS A 209 5.67 22.33 5.38
CA HIS A 209 5.61 21.25 6.38
C HIS A 209 6.90 20.43 6.33
N PRO A 210 7.94 20.80 7.11
CA PRO A 210 9.26 20.17 7.03
C PRO A 210 9.27 18.72 7.53
N THR A 211 8.19 18.27 8.18
CA THR A 211 8.02 16.89 8.66
C THR A 211 7.46 15.95 7.59
N LEU A 212 7.05 16.47 6.42
CA LEU A 212 6.51 15.65 5.34
C LEU A 212 7.61 15.23 4.38
N SER A 213 7.65 13.94 4.07
CA SER A 213 8.41 13.40 2.94
C SER A 213 7.49 12.80 1.90
N PHE A 214 7.88 12.91 0.64
CA PHE A 214 7.14 12.32 -0.47
C PHE A 214 8.04 11.84 -1.61
N GLN A 215 7.52 10.86 -2.35
CA GLN A 215 8.06 10.38 -3.60
C GLN A 215 6.89 10.12 -4.56
N ALA A 216 6.96 10.70 -5.75
CA ALA A 216 5.99 10.54 -6.81
C ALA A 216 6.68 9.98 -8.06
N VAL A 217 6.06 9.01 -8.72
CA VAL A 217 6.56 8.41 -9.96
C VAL A 217 5.42 8.13 -10.93
N ASN A 218 5.61 8.39 -12.22
CA ASN A 218 4.62 8.05 -13.24
C ASN A 218 4.94 6.74 -13.98
N ALA A 219 4.04 6.31 -14.87
CA ALA A 219 4.21 5.09 -15.66
C ALA A 219 5.53 5.07 -16.46
N ARG A 220 6.01 6.23 -16.93
CA ARG A 220 7.27 6.38 -17.67
C ARG A 220 8.52 6.32 -16.78
N GLY A 221 8.36 6.33 -15.46
CA GLY A 221 9.47 6.34 -14.49
C GLY A 221 10.01 7.73 -14.17
N GLU A 222 9.35 8.81 -14.60
CA GLU A 222 9.71 10.16 -14.19
C GLU A 222 9.39 10.34 -12.71
N CYS A 223 10.35 10.83 -11.91
CA CYS A 223 10.26 10.89 -10.46
C CYS A 223 10.36 12.32 -9.93
N VAL A 224 9.50 12.68 -8.97
CA VAL A 224 9.50 13.94 -8.22
C VAL A 224 9.48 13.62 -6.72
N HIS A 225 10.39 14.20 -5.94
CA HIS A 225 10.50 13.89 -4.51
C HIS A 225 11.13 15.05 -3.72
N ASN A 226 10.97 15.01 -2.40
CA ASN A 226 11.75 15.84 -1.46
C ASN A 226 12.68 15.00 -0.55
N LEU A 227 12.88 13.73 -0.88
CA LEU A 227 13.83 12.83 -0.20
C LEU A 227 15.28 13.30 -0.33
N ALA A 228 16.14 12.82 0.58
CA ALA A 228 17.57 13.11 0.58
C ALA A 228 18.22 12.82 -0.77
N LYS A 229 19.19 13.64 -1.16
CA LYS A 229 19.97 13.46 -2.38
C LYS A 229 21.27 12.72 -2.08
N ASN A 230 21.69 11.86 -2.99
CA ASN A 230 23.01 11.22 -2.97
C ASN A 230 24.10 12.20 -3.44
N GLU A 231 25.36 11.78 -3.33
CA GLU A 231 26.53 12.60 -3.71
C GLU A 231 26.53 13.04 -5.17
N ARG A 232 25.80 12.31 -6.04
CA ARG A 232 25.65 12.60 -7.48
C ARG A 232 24.43 13.47 -7.78
N GLY A 233 23.72 13.95 -6.77
CA GLY A 233 22.55 14.82 -6.89
C GLY A 233 21.23 14.10 -7.24
N GLY A 234 21.24 12.79 -7.41
CA GLY A 234 20.03 11.96 -7.56
C GLY A 234 19.39 11.62 -6.22
N MET A 235 18.22 10.97 -6.23
CA MET A 235 17.57 10.49 -5.00
C MET A 235 18.48 9.46 -4.29
N ALA A 236 18.71 9.65 -2.99
CA ALA A 236 19.36 8.64 -2.17
C ALA A 236 18.34 7.54 -1.79
N PRO A 237 18.75 6.26 -1.74
CA PRO A 237 17.90 5.20 -1.21
C PRO A 237 17.57 5.48 0.26
N THR A 238 16.28 5.51 0.60
CA THR A 238 15.78 5.78 1.94
C THR A 238 14.80 4.70 2.38
N VAL A 239 14.89 4.33 3.66
CA VAL A 239 13.98 3.40 4.33
C VAL A 239 13.47 4.08 5.59
N THR A 240 12.15 4.23 5.67
CA THR A 240 11.48 4.88 6.80
C THR A 240 10.58 3.88 7.50
N ALA A 241 10.86 3.57 8.76
CA ALA A 241 9.89 2.85 9.60
C ALA A 241 8.64 3.72 9.81
N VAL A 242 7.48 3.15 9.49
CA VAL A 242 6.17 3.80 9.61
C VAL A 242 5.25 3.13 10.61
N THR A 243 5.52 1.88 11.00
CA THR A 243 4.80 1.18 12.08
C THR A 243 5.79 0.44 12.96
N TRP A 244 5.73 0.64 14.27
CA TRP A 244 6.59 -0.04 15.24
C TRP A 244 5.90 -0.26 16.58
N GLY A 245 6.45 -1.15 17.39
CA GLY A 245 5.92 -1.53 18.69
C GLY A 245 7.02 -1.85 19.70
N VAL A 246 6.72 -1.54 20.96
CA VAL A 246 7.57 -1.83 22.11
C VAL A 246 6.81 -2.80 23.02
N PHE A 247 7.41 -3.94 23.33
CA PHE A 247 6.75 -5.04 24.04
C PHE A 247 7.56 -5.49 25.26
N PRO A 248 6.93 -5.88 26.38
CA PRO A 248 7.64 -6.38 27.55
C PRO A 248 8.53 -7.58 27.21
N GLY A 249 9.81 -7.51 27.59
CA GLY A 249 10.77 -8.60 27.40
C GLY A 249 11.18 -8.86 25.95
N LYS A 250 10.93 -7.93 25.01
CA LYS A 250 11.32 -8.05 23.60
C LYS A 250 12.05 -6.80 23.11
N GLU A 251 12.87 -6.96 22.08
CA GLU A 251 13.39 -5.83 21.31
C GLU A 251 12.26 -5.10 20.55
N ILE A 252 12.57 -3.88 20.07
CA ILE A 252 11.63 -3.10 19.24
C ILE A 252 11.33 -3.87 17.95
N GLN A 253 10.06 -3.96 17.61
CA GLN A 253 9.59 -4.55 16.36
C GLN A 253 9.11 -3.43 15.43
N GLN A 254 9.51 -3.46 14.16
CA GLN A 254 9.13 -2.45 13.17
C GLN A 254 8.68 -3.13 11.85
N PRO A 255 7.46 -3.70 11.83
CA PRO A 255 7.04 -4.59 10.76
C PRO A 255 6.77 -3.90 9.42
N THR A 256 6.68 -2.56 9.40
CA THR A 256 6.25 -1.82 8.22
C THR A 256 7.17 -0.64 7.93
N VAL A 257 7.66 -0.59 6.71
CA VAL A 257 8.53 0.48 6.21
C VAL A 257 8.00 1.08 4.90
N VAL A 258 8.41 2.31 4.62
CA VAL A 258 8.39 2.93 3.30
C VAL A 258 9.81 2.90 2.78
N ASP A 259 10.04 2.17 1.70
CA ASP A 259 11.35 2.05 1.05
C ASP A 259 11.30 2.63 -0.37
N SER A 260 12.18 3.57 -0.67
CA SER A 260 12.13 4.33 -1.92
C SER A 260 12.44 3.48 -3.15
N GLU A 261 13.21 2.40 -2.99
CA GLU A 261 13.53 1.47 -4.09
C GLU A 261 12.38 0.48 -4.31
N ALA A 262 11.85 -0.12 -3.25
CA ALA A 262 10.65 -0.95 -3.33
C ALA A 262 9.43 -0.20 -3.93
N PHE A 263 9.33 1.13 -3.74
CA PHE A 263 8.28 1.93 -4.37
C PHE A 263 8.38 1.96 -5.89
N VAL A 264 9.61 1.99 -6.44
CA VAL A 264 9.84 1.94 -7.90
C VAL A 264 9.44 0.58 -8.44
N GLU A 265 9.71 -0.49 -7.71
CA GLU A 265 9.31 -1.87 -8.06
C GLU A 265 7.80 -2.10 -7.96
N TRP A 266 7.16 -1.45 -7.00
CA TRP A 266 5.70 -1.47 -6.83
C TRP A 266 4.99 -0.71 -7.95
N LYS A 267 5.57 0.40 -8.44
CA LYS A 267 4.90 1.28 -9.42
C LYS A 267 4.39 0.52 -10.64
N ASP A 268 5.16 -0.43 -11.16
CA ASP A 268 4.83 -1.13 -12.39
C ASP A 268 3.57 -1.98 -12.21
N GLU A 269 3.45 -2.65 -11.07
CA GLU A 269 2.22 -3.35 -10.70
C GLU A 269 1.06 -2.37 -10.49
N ALA A 270 1.29 -1.28 -9.74
CA ALA A 270 0.27 -0.28 -9.47
C ALA A 270 -0.32 0.32 -10.75
N PHE A 271 0.51 0.65 -11.73
CA PHE A 271 0.06 1.15 -13.03
C PHE A 271 -0.60 0.07 -13.88
N GLU A 272 -0.04 -1.14 -13.95
CA GLU A 272 -0.63 -2.25 -14.71
C GLU A 272 -2.04 -2.62 -14.25
N LEU A 273 -2.37 -2.40 -12.96
CA LEU A 273 -3.72 -2.64 -12.43
C LEU A 273 -4.78 -1.69 -13.02
N TRP A 274 -4.43 -0.48 -13.46
CA TRP A 274 -5.36 0.38 -14.21
C TRP A 274 -5.83 -0.30 -15.50
N VAL A 275 -4.89 -0.90 -16.22
CA VAL A 275 -5.14 -1.49 -17.54
C VAL A 275 -5.73 -2.88 -17.41
N SER A 276 -5.02 -3.78 -16.73
CA SER A 276 -5.36 -5.20 -16.64
C SER A 276 -6.66 -5.46 -15.89
N GLN A 277 -7.01 -4.65 -14.88
CA GLN A 277 -8.19 -4.88 -14.06
C GLN A 277 -9.36 -4.01 -14.42
N TRP A 278 -9.14 -2.71 -14.67
CA TRP A 278 -10.25 -1.77 -14.83
C TRP A 278 -10.52 -1.47 -16.30
N ALA A 279 -9.51 -1.04 -17.06
CA ALA A 279 -9.68 -0.66 -18.46
C ALA A 279 -10.05 -1.85 -19.37
N SER A 280 -9.57 -3.06 -19.03
CA SER A 280 -9.89 -4.31 -19.71
C SER A 280 -11.36 -4.71 -19.64
N LEU A 281 -12.13 -4.14 -18.70
CA LEU A 281 -13.58 -4.36 -18.60
C LEU A 281 -14.37 -3.68 -19.72
N TYR A 282 -13.72 -2.81 -20.49
CA TYR A 282 -14.35 -1.95 -21.49
C TYR A 282 -13.83 -2.26 -22.88
N GLU A 283 -14.72 -2.17 -23.86
CA GLU A 283 -14.38 -2.39 -25.27
C GLU A 283 -13.23 -1.47 -25.72
N PRO A 284 -12.31 -1.98 -26.55
CA PRO A 284 -11.33 -1.14 -27.24
C PRO A 284 -12.00 0.03 -27.96
N GLY A 285 -11.44 1.24 -27.81
CA GLY A 285 -11.99 2.46 -28.42
C GLY A 285 -13.20 3.08 -27.69
N SER A 286 -13.73 2.43 -26.64
CA SER A 286 -14.78 3.02 -25.82
C SER A 286 -14.27 4.23 -25.02
N ARG A 287 -15.18 5.17 -24.77
CA ARG A 287 -14.91 6.36 -23.97
C ARG A 287 -14.38 6.02 -22.57
N SER A 288 -14.98 5.03 -21.92
CA SER A 288 -14.57 4.61 -20.57
C SER A 288 -13.16 4.06 -20.52
N ARG A 289 -12.74 3.35 -21.57
CA ARG A 289 -11.36 2.86 -21.68
C ARG A 289 -10.38 4.01 -21.90
N ALA A 290 -10.75 5.00 -22.72
CA ALA A 290 -9.93 6.19 -22.95
C ALA A 290 -9.69 7.00 -21.67
N VAL A 291 -10.73 7.18 -20.82
CA VAL A 291 -10.59 7.87 -19.52
C VAL A 291 -9.56 7.17 -18.63
N LEU A 292 -9.64 5.85 -18.47
CA LEU A 292 -8.72 5.10 -17.62
C LEU A 292 -7.29 5.08 -18.17
N ASN A 293 -7.14 4.92 -19.49
CA ASN A 293 -5.83 4.98 -20.13
C ASN A 293 -5.18 6.35 -19.95
N ARG A 294 -5.96 7.44 -20.06
CA ARG A 294 -5.45 8.80 -19.84
C ARG A 294 -4.92 8.97 -18.42
N ILE A 295 -5.65 8.50 -17.41
CA ILE A 295 -5.18 8.51 -16.01
C ILE A 295 -3.87 7.72 -15.89
N HIS A 296 -3.83 6.50 -16.44
CA HIS A 296 -2.62 5.67 -16.44
C HIS A 296 -1.41 6.37 -17.07
N ASP A 297 -1.59 7.03 -18.23
CA ASP A 297 -0.50 7.60 -19.01
C ASP A 297 0.00 8.96 -18.48
N GLU A 298 -0.88 9.75 -17.86
CA GLU A 298 -0.61 11.14 -17.48
C GLU A 298 -0.37 11.35 -15.98
N TRP A 299 -0.92 10.50 -15.10
CA TRP A 299 -0.90 10.72 -13.65
C TRP A 299 0.34 10.14 -12.97
N PHE A 300 0.56 10.57 -11.72
CA PHE A 300 1.63 10.09 -10.85
C PHE A 300 1.07 9.23 -9.74
N LEU A 301 1.78 8.16 -9.39
CA LEU A 301 1.64 7.47 -8.13
C LEU A 301 2.50 8.19 -7.09
N LEU A 302 1.87 8.68 -6.02
CA LEU A 302 2.46 9.47 -4.95
C LEU A 302 2.34 8.72 -3.63
N ASN A 303 3.45 8.59 -2.89
CA ASN A 303 3.43 8.22 -1.48
C ASN A 303 3.95 9.36 -0.60
N VAL A 304 3.35 9.53 0.58
CA VAL A 304 3.66 10.60 1.53
C VAL A 304 3.71 10.05 2.94
N VAL A 305 4.72 10.45 3.72
CA VAL A 305 4.87 10.14 5.14
C VAL A 305 4.95 11.43 5.94
N ASP A 306 4.18 11.52 7.02
CA ASP A 306 4.40 12.54 8.06
C ASP A 306 5.27 11.98 9.19
N HIS A 307 6.45 12.56 9.34
CA HIS A 307 7.43 12.13 10.34
C HIS A 307 7.06 12.57 11.76
N ASP A 308 6.18 13.56 11.93
CA ASP A 308 5.69 13.98 13.25
C ASP A 308 4.44 13.18 13.64
N PHE A 309 4.66 11.92 14.03
CA PHE A 309 3.58 11.03 14.49
C PHE A 309 2.89 11.50 15.79
N GLN A 310 3.43 12.49 16.48
CA GLN A 310 2.85 13.00 17.73
C GLN A 310 1.87 14.14 17.49
N ARG A 311 2.16 15.03 16.54
CA ARG A 311 1.41 16.29 16.33
C ARG A 311 1.04 16.56 14.87
N GLY A 312 1.58 15.80 13.92
CA GLY A 312 1.28 15.93 12.50
C GLY A 312 -0.16 15.55 12.18
N ASP A 313 -0.72 16.20 11.15
CA ASP A 313 -2.03 15.85 10.57
C ASP A 313 -1.94 15.89 9.05
N LEU A 314 -1.34 14.84 8.51
CA LEU A 314 -1.19 14.63 7.06
C LEU A 314 -2.50 14.81 6.29
N PHE A 315 -3.61 14.32 6.82
CA PHE A 315 -4.88 14.38 6.13
C PHE A 315 -5.51 15.78 6.15
N CYS A 316 -5.21 16.59 7.16
CA CYS A 316 -5.56 18.03 7.15
C CYS A 316 -4.84 18.76 6.00
N VAL A 317 -3.55 18.48 5.80
CA VAL A 317 -2.78 19.04 4.68
C VAL A 317 -3.43 18.71 3.34
N PHE A 318 -3.86 17.46 3.13
CA PHE A 318 -4.56 17.09 1.89
C PHE A 318 -5.92 17.77 1.75
N THR A 319 -6.69 17.92 2.84
CA THR A 319 -7.98 18.63 2.77
C THR A 319 -7.78 20.10 2.42
N GLU A 320 -6.76 20.77 2.95
CA GLU A 320 -6.43 22.17 2.61
C GLU A 320 -6.05 22.31 1.13
N VAL A 321 -5.24 21.38 0.60
CA VAL A 321 -4.91 21.36 -0.84
C VAL A 321 -6.16 21.13 -1.68
N ALA A 322 -7.02 20.18 -1.27
CA ALA A 322 -8.26 19.84 -1.97
C ALA A 322 -9.25 21.02 -2.01
N GLU A 323 -9.31 21.83 -0.95
CA GLU A 323 -10.08 23.08 -0.90
C GLU A 323 -9.47 24.16 -1.80
N GLY A 324 -8.14 24.31 -1.77
CA GLY A 324 -7.40 25.30 -2.56
C GLY A 324 -7.45 25.07 -4.08
N LEU A 325 -7.59 23.81 -4.52
CA LEU A 325 -7.78 23.48 -5.94
C LEU A 325 -9.13 23.97 -6.49
N GLY A 326 -10.11 24.25 -5.63
CA GLY A 326 -11.42 24.76 -6.01
C GLY A 326 -12.13 23.93 -7.10
N PRO A 327 -13.01 24.54 -7.91
CA PRO A 327 -13.56 23.89 -9.10
C PRO A 327 -12.54 23.67 -10.22
N ALA A 328 -11.39 24.35 -10.19
CA ALA A 328 -10.34 24.21 -11.22
C ALA A 328 -9.66 22.83 -11.19
N GLY A 329 -9.53 22.20 -10.02
CA GLY A 329 -9.15 20.79 -9.91
C GLY A 329 -10.18 19.86 -10.58
N ALA A 330 -11.45 20.26 -10.69
CA ALA A 330 -12.47 19.53 -11.43
C ALA A 330 -12.39 19.75 -12.95
N ALA A 331 -11.65 20.76 -13.44
CA ALA A 331 -11.37 20.94 -14.87
C ALA A 331 -10.37 19.90 -15.40
N ASP A 332 -9.47 19.41 -14.55
CA ASP A 332 -8.60 18.25 -14.81
C ASP A 332 -9.40 16.92 -14.78
N LEU A 333 -10.59 16.96 -14.15
CA LEU A 333 -11.56 15.86 -14.13
C LEU A 333 -12.62 15.98 -15.23
N ALA A 334 -12.54 17.01 -16.08
CA ALA A 334 -13.46 17.23 -17.19
C ALA A 334 -13.18 16.22 -18.34
N PRO A 335 -14.15 16.01 -19.25
CA PRO A 335 -14.07 15.02 -20.32
C PRO A 335 -12.79 15.12 -21.16
#